data_AF-A0A9W6LR07-F1
#
_entry.id   AF-A0A9W6LR07-F1
#
_cell.length_a   1.000
_cell.length_b   1.000
_cell.length_c   1.000
_cell.angle_alpha   90.00
_cell.angle_beta   90.00
_cell.angle_gamma   90.00
#
_symmetry.space_group_name_H-M   'P 1'
#
loop_
_entity.id
_entity.type
_entity.pdbx_description
1 polymer ?
#
loop_
_entity_poly.entity_id
_entity_poly.type
_entity_poly.pdbx_seq_one_letter_code
_entity_poly.pdbx_strand_id
1 'polypeptide(L)' 'MANPTDAPRNEGEGNRTAAKQYNEAQRKFVESGKVEPAAKDAERALETDEAEELKRAEEKGRSHARPHEQEREI' A
#
# COMPACT_ATOMS: atom_id res chain seq x y z
N MET A 1 -46.09 3.56 2.19
CA MET A 1 -45.33 2.30 2.38
C MET A 1 -43.86 2.61 2.15
N ALA A 2 -43.02 2.50 3.17
CA ALA A 2 -41.57 2.65 3.03
C ALA A 2 -41.01 1.40 2.33
N ASN A 3 -40.13 1.57 1.34
CA ASN A 3 -39.52 0.44 0.64
C ASN A 3 -38.47 -0.22 1.56
N PRO A 4 -38.38 -1.56 1.61
CA PRO A 4 -37.40 -2.27 2.44
C PRO A 4 -35.93 -2.00 2.04
N THR A 5 -35.69 -1.28 0.94
CA THR A 5 -34.38 -0.79 0.50
C THR A 5 -33.93 0.52 1.17
N ASP A 6 -34.79 1.18 1.96
CA ASP A 6 -34.45 2.43 2.65
C ASP A 6 -33.82 2.19 4.04
N ALA A 7 -33.36 0.96 4.33
CA ALA A 7 -32.61 0.68 5.54
C ALA A 7 -31.33 1.53 5.56
N PRO A 8 -31.04 2.27 6.66
CA PRO A 8 -29.88 3.12 6.73
C PRO A 8 -28.60 2.29 6.49
N ARG A 9 -27.75 2.75 5.57
CA ARG A 9 -26.45 2.12 5.33
C ARG A 9 -25.67 2.12 6.63
N ASN A 10 -25.06 0.99 6.98
CA ASN A 10 -24.22 0.92 8.18
C ASN A 10 -22.94 1.73 7.92
N GLU A 11 -22.97 2.99 8.32
CA GLU A 11 -21.88 3.95 8.25
C GLU A 11 -21.46 4.28 9.71
N GLY A 12 -20.25 3.90 10.12
CA GLY A 12 -19.79 3.97 11.51
C GLY A 12 -18.81 2.85 11.86
N GLU A 13 -18.83 2.33 13.08
CA GLU A 13 -18.09 1.10 13.43
C GLU A 13 -18.59 -0.07 12.55
N GLY A 14 -17.67 -0.75 11.87
CA GLY A 14 -18.04 -1.79 10.90
C GLY A 14 -18.65 -1.26 9.60
N ASN A 15 -18.28 -0.03 9.18
CA ASN A 15 -18.75 0.62 7.96
C ASN A 15 -18.63 -0.32 6.74
N ARG A 16 -19.77 -0.77 6.23
CA ARG A 16 -19.83 -1.72 5.12
C ARG A 16 -19.48 -1.08 3.77
N THR A 17 -19.76 0.21 3.61
CA THR A 17 -19.43 0.94 2.38
C THR A 17 -17.92 1.11 2.25
N ALA A 18 -17.24 1.53 3.32
CA ALA A 18 -15.78 1.66 3.34
C ALA A 18 -15.10 0.31 3.08
N ALA A 19 -15.54 -0.76 3.75
CA ALA A 19 -15.01 -2.10 3.54
C ALA A 19 -15.19 -2.57 2.09
N LYS A 20 -16.35 -2.33 1.49
CA LYS A 20 -16.61 -2.68 0.08
C LYS A 20 -15.68 -1.91 -0.87
N GLN A 21 -15.55 -0.59 -0.68
CA GLN A 21 -14.68 0.24 -1.52
C GLN A 21 -13.22 -0.17 -1.41
N TYR A 22 -12.75 -0.48 -0.19
CA TYR A 22 -11.39 -0.98 0.04
C TYR A 22 -11.16 -2.31 -0.70
N ASN A 23 -12.07 -3.27 -0.56
CA ASN A 23 -11.97 -4.57 -1.23
C ASN A 23 -11.97 -4.42 -2.76
N GLU A 24 -12.83 -3.56 -3.31
CA GLU A 24 -12.86 -3.28 -4.74
C GLU A 24 -11.57 -2.61 -5.23
N ALA A 25 -11.01 -1.67 -4.47
CA ALA A 25 -9.76 -1.01 -4.81
C ALA A 25 -8.57 -1.98 -4.78
N GLN A 26 -8.48 -2.83 -3.75
CA GLN A 26 -7.45 -3.88 -3.69
C GLN A 26 -7.56 -4.83 -4.88
N ARG A 27 -8.76 -5.31 -5.19
CA ARG A 27 -8.99 -6.20 -6.33
C ARG A 27 -8.53 -5.56 -7.64
N LYS A 28 -8.96 -4.32 -7.91
CA LYS A 28 -8.55 -3.57 -9.12
C LYS A 28 -7.04 -3.35 -9.17
N PHE A 29 -6.39 -3.10 -8.05
CA PHE A 29 -4.94 -2.93 -7.99
C PHE A 29 -4.21 -4.21 -8.37
N VAL A 30 -4.60 -5.36 -7.80
CA VAL A 30 -4.02 -6.67 -8.16
C VAL A 30 -4.29 -7.01 -9.63
N GLU A 31 -5.53 -6.85 -10.08
CA GLU A 31 -5.93 -7.11 -11.47
C GLU A 31 -5.25 -6.17 -12.48
N SER A 32 -4.80 -4.98 -12.06
CA SER A 32 -4.09 -4.05 -12.94
C SER A 32 -2.75 -4.60 -13.46
N GLY A 33 -2.21 -5.65 -12.83
CA GLY A 33 -0.99 -6.32 -13.28
C GLY A 33 0.29 -5.50 -13.09
N LYS A 34 0.21 -4.34 -12.42
CA LYS A 34 1.35 -3.40 -12.25
C LYS A 34 2.42 -3.88 -11.27
N VAL A 35 2.11 -4.88 -10.44
CA VAL A 35 3.02 -5.38 -9.39
C VAL A 35 4.25 -6.06 -10.01
N GLU A 36 4.04 -6.96 -10.97
CA GLU A 36 5.12 -7.72 -11.59
C GLU A 36 6.11 -6.83 -12.38
N PRO A 37 5.66 -5.87 -13.23
CA PRO A 37 6.55 -4.90 -13.84
C PRO A 37 7.32 -4.07 -12.82
N ALA A 38 6.65 -3.55 -11.78
CA ALA A 38 7.31 -2.73 -10.75
C ALA A 38 8.39 -3.52 -10.00
N ALA A 39 8.15 -4.81 -9.71
CA ALA A 39 9.15 -5.67 -9.09
C ALA A 39 10.39 -5.85 -9.99
N LYS A 40 10.19 -6.12 -11.28
CA LYS A 40 11.29 -6.23 -12.26
C LYS A 40 12.04 -4.92 -12.45
N ASP A 41 11.32 -3.80 -12.42
CA ASP A 41 11.93 -2.47 -12.53
C ASP A 41 12.82 -2.19 -11.32
N ALA A 42 12.34 -2.53 -10.11
CA ALA A 42 13.11 -2.42 -8.88
C ALA A 42 14.36 -3.33 -8.88
N GLU A 43 14.22 -4.58 -9.33
CA GLU A 43 15.36 -5.50 -9.48
C GLU A 43 16.43 -4.91 -10.42
N ARG A 44 16.03 -4.43 -11.59
CA ARG A 44 16.95 -3.80 -12.55
C ARG A 44 17.62 -2.54 -12.00
N ALA A 45 16.89 -1.72 -11.24
CA ALA A 45 17.47 -0.53 -10.62
C ALA A 45 18.63 -0.88 -9.68
N LEU A 46 18.55 -2.02 -8.98
CA LEU A 46 19.62 -2.52 -8.11
C LEU A 46 20.82 -3.14 -8.85
N GLU A 47 20.64 -3.54 -10.12
CA GLU A 47 21.69 -4.14 -10.95
C GLU A 47 22.45 -3.12 -11.81
N THR A 48 22.03 -1.85 -11.78
CA THR A 48 22.62 -0.76 -12.58
C THR A 48 23.36 0.25 -11.70
N ASP A 49 24.01 1.23 -12.33
CA ASP A 49 24.70 2.33 -11.63
C ASP A 49 23.75 3.16 -10.73
N GLU A 50 22.42 3.06 -10.95
CA GLU A 50 21.39 3.67 -10.10
C GLU A 50 21.44 3.13 -8.65
N ALA A 51 21.89 1.89 -8.44
CA ALA A 51 21.92 1.23 -7.14
C ALA A 51 22.69 2.03 -6.07
N GLU A 52 23.82 2.65 -6.45
CA GLU A 52 24.63 3.44 -5.52
C GLU A 52 23.98 4.79 -5.16
N GLU A 53 23.17 5.35 -6.05
CA GLU A 53 22.36 6.53 -5.74
C GLU A 53 21.22 6.18 -4.78
N LEU A 54 20.52 5.06 -5.03
CA LEU A 54 19.45 4.55 -4.17
C LEU A 54 19.94 4.27 -2.75
N LYS A 55 21.09 3.62 -2.59
CA LYS A 55 21.71 3.37 -1.26
C LYS A 55 21.99 4.67 -0.51
N ARG A 56 22.59 5.67 -1.18
CA ARG A 56 22.86 6.98 -0.58
C ARG A 56 21.57 7.71 -0.19
N ALA A 57 20.53 7.61 -1.00
CA ALA A 57 19.22 8.18 -0.69
C ALA A 57 18.58 7.51 0.54
N GLU A 58 18.67 6.18 0.64
CA GLU A 58 18.20 5.42 1.80
C GLU A 58 18.96 5.80 3.08
N GLU A 59 20.29 5.83 3.04
CA GLU A 59 21.13 6.24 4.18
C GLU A 59 20.80 7.65 4.66
N LYS A 60 20.62 8.59 3.72
CA LYS A 60 20.20 9.96 4.04
C LYS A 60 18.80 9.99 4.64
N GLY A 61 17.84 9.21 4.14
CA GLY A 61 16.51 9.10 4.72
C GLY A 61 16.56 8.56 6.15
N ARG A 62 17.31 7.47 6.36
CA ARG A 62 17.51 6.84 7.66
C ARG A 62 18.18 7.76 8.68
N SER A 63 19.15 8.57 8.27
CA SER A 63 19.84 9.49 9.19
C SER A 63 18.93 10.62 9.72
N HIS A 64 17.84 10.94 9.01
CA HIS A 64 16.84 11.93 9.43
C HIS A 64 15.58 11.29 10.04
N ALA A 65 15.46 9.97 9.99
CA ALA A 65 14.33 9.26 10.57
C ALA A 65 14.37 9.38 12.10
N ARG A 66 13.20 9.61 12.71
CA ARG A 66 13.09 9.49 14.17
C ARG A 66 13.40 8.04 14.57
N PRO A 67 13.99 7.81 15.76
CA PRO A 67 14.13 6.47 16.30
C PRO A 67 12.75 5.80 16.28
N HIS A 68 12.64 4.69 15.54
CA HIS A 68 11.47 3.83 15.56
C HIS A 68 11.83 2.68 16.50
N GLU A 69 11.03 2.45 17.55
CA GLU A 69 11.10 1.21 18.33
C GLU A 69 10.69 0.05 17.42
N GLN A 70 11.62 -0.56 16.68
CA GLN A 70 11.38 -1.86 16.03
C GLN A 70 12.64 -2.72 16.11
N GLU A 71 12.81 -3.40 17.24
CA GLU A 71 13.26 -4.79 17.18
C GLU A 71 11.99 -5.62 16.94
N ARG A 72 11.69 -5.91 15.67
CA ARG A 72 10.88 -7.08 15.34
C ARG A 72 11.85 -8.16 14.92
N GLU A 73 12.21 -8.99 15.89
CA GLU A 73 12.79 -10.31 15.63
C GLU A 73 11.71 -11.12 14.90
N ILE A 74 12.04 -11.63 13.71
CA ILE A 74 11.20 -12.53 12.91
C ILE A 74 11.65 -13.98 13.11
#